data_AF-A0A6F8TMS7-F1
#
_entry.id   AF-A0A6F8TMS7-F1
#
_cell.length_a   1.000
_cell.length_b   1.000
_cell.length_c   1.000
_cell.angle_alpha   90.00
_cell.angle_beta   90.00
_cell.angle_gamma   90.00
#
_symmetry.space_group_name_H-M   'P 1'
#
loop_
_entity.id
_entity.type
_entity.pdbx_description
1 polymer ?
#
loop_
_entity_poly.entity_id
_entity_poly.type
_entity_poly.pdbx_seq_one_letter_code
_entity_poly.pdbx_strand_id
1 'polypeptide(L)'
;MNAQVNIIGFDVDDKGQEQLKAAAEAGKGQYFTVGNKVELEKSLQELLDNAVQQIEENFTKASNGIEINYKSVELQQQVDDLGRTFDELSSEERTIFNKAILSLQNQEKIDRDKAMEIEDLADERLQALEAFAEELENEAREKVKNKRESLFKAME
;
A
#
# COMPACT_ATOMS: atom_id res chain seq x y z
N MET A 1 2.72 -16.54 22.44
CA MET A 1 2.30 -15.37 23.23
C MET A 1 3.43 -15.03 24.17
N ASN A 2 4.17 -13.95 23.93
CA ASN A 2 5.17 -13.44 24.87
C ASN A 2 4.49 -12.33 25.67
N ALA A 3 3.95 -12.66 26.84
CA ALA A 3 3.39 -11.66 27.75
C ALA A 3 4.56 -10.93 28.44
N GLN A 4 4.60 -9.61 28.31
CA GLN A 4 5.56 -8.79 29.03
C GLN A 4 5.05 -8.59 30.47
N VAL A 5 5.83 -9.05 31.46
CA VAL A 5 5.40 -9.05 32.86
C VAL A 5 6.17 -7.97 33.63
N ASN A 6 5.52 -6.84 33.89
CA ASN A 6 6.05 -5.78 34.76
C ASN A 6 5.69 -6.10 36.22
N ILE A 7 6.66 -6.01 37.13
CA ILE A 7 6.48 -6.37 38.55
C ILE A 7 6.78 -5.16 39.42
N ILE A 8 5.83 -4.81 40.30
CA ILE A 8 6.00 -3.75 41.31
C ILE A 8 6.11 -4.40 42.68
N GLY A 9 7.27 -4.27 43.33
CA GLY A 9 7.51 -4.70 44.70
C GLY A 9 7.16 -3.61 45.70
N PHE A 10 6.14 -3.83 46.52
CA PHE A 10 5.74 -2.92 47.60
C PHE A 10 6.22 -3.48 48.94
N ASP A 11 7.13 -2.76 49.61
CA ASP A 11 7.64 -3.09 50.95
C ASP A 11 8.19 -4.53 51.08
N VAL A 12 9.21 -4.87 50.26
CA VAL A 12 9.77 -6.23 50.15
C VAL A 12 11.22 -6.28 50.65
N ASP A 13 11.55 -7.28 51.48
CA ASP A 13 12.90 -7.57 51.96
C ASP A 13 13.90 -7.86 50.81
N ASP A 14 15.20 -7.63 51.03
CA ASP A 14 16.27 -7.75 50.02
C ASP A 14 16.25 -9.08 49.23
N LYS A 15 15.93 -10.20 49.89
CA LYS A 15 15.81 -11.52 49.23
C LYS A 15 14.56 -11.65 48.34
N GLY A 16 13.47 -10.97 48.70
CA GLY A 16 12.24 -10.95 47.90
C GLY A 16 12.39 -10.08 46.65
N GLN A 17 13.16 -9.00 46.73
CA GLN A 17 13.44 -8.13 45.58
C GLN A 17 14.25 -8.84 44.50
N GLU A 18 15.26 -9.64 44.85
CA GLU A 18 16.05 -10.42 43.88
C GLU A 18 15.19 -11.42 43.10
N GLN A 19 14.25 -12.11 43.77
CA GLN A 19 13.37 -13.08 43.12
C GLN A 19 12.36 -12.41 42.18
N LEU A 20 11.79 -11.28 42.59
CA LEU A 20 10.84 -10.52 41.78
C LEU A 20 11.52 -9.86 40.57
N LYS A 21 12.77 -9.41 40.72
CA LYS A 21 13.56 -8.90 39.61
C LYS A 21 13.86 -9.98 38.57
N ALA A 22 14.28 -11.17 39.02
CA ALA A 22 14.54 -12.30 38.11
C ALA A 22 13.28 -12.74 37.35
N ALA A 23 12.10 -12.69 37.99
CA ALA A 23 10.82 -12.98 37.34
C ALA A 23 10.42 -11.93 36.30
N ALA A 24 10.65 -10.64 36.57
CA ALA A 24 10.38 -9.56 35.61
C ALA A 24 11.30 -9.65 34.39
N GLU A 25 12.60 -9.92 34.60
CA GLU A 25 13.58 -10.10 33.52
C GLU A 25 13.26 -11.34 32.66
N ALA A 26 12.85 -12.45 33.28
CA ALA A 26 12.37 -13.64 32.57
C ALA A 26 11.10 -13.37 31.75
N GLY A 27 10.24 -12.45 32.23
CA GLY A 27 9.06 -11.94 31.53
C GLY A 27 9.33 -10.78 30.58
N LYS A 28 10.60 -10.40 30.33
CA LYS A 28 11.02 -9.22 29.56
C LYS A 28 10.38 -7.88 30.01
N GLY A 29 9.85 -7.81 31.23
CA GLY A 29 9.26 -6.59 31.79
C GLY A 29 10.21 -5.87 32.74
N GLN A 30 9.73 -4.76 33.30
CA GLN A 30 10.50 -3.91 34.22
C GLN A 30 10.12 -4.20 35.68
N TYR A 31 11.13 -4.15 36.55
CA TYR A 31 10.97 -4.28 38.00
C TYR A 31 11.05 -2.89 38.64
N PHE A 32 10.00 -2.53 39.39
CA PHE A 32 9.95 -1.30 40.17
C PHE A 32 9.89 -1.65 41.66
N THR A 33 10.78 -1.06 42.46
CA THR A 33 10.70 -1.14 43.93
C THR A 33 10.12 0.18 44.43
N VAL A 34 9.07 0.11 45.24
CA VAL A 34 8.38 1.30 45.76
C VAL A 34 8.24 1.20 47.28
N GLY A 35 8.60 2.28 47.98
CA GLY A 35 8.63 2.31 49.45
C GLY A 35 7.39 2.93 50.09
N ASN A 36 6.50 3.53 49.28
CA ASN A 36 5.29 4.18 49.78
C ASN A 36 4.16 4.13 48.73
N LYS A 37 2.94 4.37 49.20
CA LYS A 37 1.72 4.32 48.37
C LYS A 37 1.76 5.32 47.20
N VAL A 38 2.41 6.47 47.38
CA VAL A 38 2.49 7.53 46.35
C VAL A 38 3.40 7.09 45.19
N GLU A 39 4.52 6.45 45.49
CA GLU A 39 5.43 5.86 44.49
C GLU A 39 4.77 4.70 43.73
N LEU A 40 3.99 3.87 44.43
CA LEU A 40 3.20 2.81 43.80
C LEU A 40 2.18 3.37 42.79
N GLU A 41 1.41 4.37 43.19
CA GLU A 41 0.41 5.01 42.32
C GLU A 41 1.09 5.65 41.10
N LYS A 42 2.23 6.31 41.29
CA LYS A 42 2.99 6.94 40.20
C LYS A 42 3.56 5.91 39.21
N SER A 43 4.21 4.84 39.68
CA SER A 43 4.75 3.80 38.80
C SER A 43 3.66 3.01 38.07
N LEU A 44 2.51 2.79 38.73
CA LEU A 44 1.35 2.18 38.08
C LEU A 44 0.78 3.08 36.98
N GLN A 45 0.67 4.39 37.26
CA GLN A 45 0.17 5.35 36.28
C GLN A 45 1.11 5.50 35.08
N GLU A 46 2.43 5.57 35.30
CA GLU A 46 3.42 5.56 34.21
C GLU A 46 3.32 4.29 33.34
N LEU A 47 3.14 3.12 33.95
CA LEU A 47 2.97 1.87 33.19
C LEU A 47 1.68 1.83 32.38
N LEU A 48 0.58 2.33 32.95
CA LEU A 48 -0.71 2.42 32.26
C LEU A 48 -0.65 3.43 31.11
N ASP A 49 -0.06 4.61 31.33
CA ASP A 49 0.08 5.64 30.31
C ASP A 49 0.95 5.14 29.15
N ASN A 50 2.06 4.47 29.43
CA ASN A 50 2.89 3.83 28.40
C ASN A 50 2.14 2.72 27.64
N ALA A 51 1.34 1.90 28.34
CA ALA A 51 0.54 0.85 27.70
C ALA A 51 -0.56 1.44 26.81
N VAL A 52 -1.24 2.50 27.26
CA VAL A 52 -2.24 3.24 26.48
C VAL A 52 -1.61 3.86 25.24
N GLN A 53 -0.46 4.54 25.39
CA GLN A 53 0.27 5.09 24.25
C GLN A 53 0.65 4.01 23.24
N GLN A 54 1.17 2.86 23.68
CA GLN A 54 1.47 1.75 22.77
C GLN A 54 0.22 1.20 22.06
N ILE A 55 -0.92 1.13 22.74
CA ILE A 55 -2.18 0.70 22.13
C ILE A 55 -2.64 1.72 21.09
N GLU A 56 -2.60 3.01 21.41
CA GLU A 56 -2.96 4.10 20.50
C GLU A 56 -2.05 4.10 19.26
N GLU A 57 -0.73 4.00 19.45
CA GLU A 57 0.24 3.89 18.36
C GLU A 57 -0.04 2.67 17.47
N ASN A 58 -0.28 1.51 18.07
CA ASN A 58 -0.60 0.28 17.33
C ASN A 58 -1.93 0.41 16.57
N PHE A 59 -2.93 1.04 17.17
CA PHE A 59 -4.22 1.29 16.54
C PHE A 59 -4.08 2.27 15.35
N THR A 60 -3.32 3.36 15.52
CA THR A 60 -3.00 4.30 14.44
C THR A 60 -2.23 3.62 13.32
N LYS A 61 -1.21 2.81 13.62
CA LYS A 61 -0.47 2.02 12.62
C LYS A 61 -1.40 1.07 11.85
N ALA A 62 -2.30 0.38 12.55
CA ALA A 62 -3.28 -0.50 11.91
C ALA A 62 -4.27 0.26 11.01
N SER A 63 -4.80 1.39 11.49
CA SER A 63 -5.72 2.25 10.73
C SER A 63 -5.05 2.79 9.46
N ASN A 64 -3.82 3.31 9.58
CA ASN A 64 -3.04 3.79 8.45
C ASN A 64 -2.74 2.67 7.45
N GLY A 65 -2.40 1.46 7.93
CA GLY A 65 -2.18 0.29 7.08
C GLY A 65 -3.43 -0.12 6.29
N ILE A 66 -4.62 -0.03 6.89
CA ILE A 66 -5.91 -0.25 6.21
C ILE A 66 -6.12 0.80 5.12
N GLU A 67 -5.96 2.08 5.45
CA GLU A 67 -6.15 3.19 4.51
C GLU A 67 -5.19 3.11 3.31
N ILE A 68 -3.91 2.79 3.57
CA ILE A 68 -2.89 2.60 2.52
C ILE A 68 -3.30 1.47 1.57
N ASN A 69 -3.79 0.35 2.09
CA ASN A 69 -4.26 -0.75 1.26
C ASN A 69 -5.48 -0.35 0.43
N TYR A 70 -6.49 0.27 1.04
CA TYR A 70 -7.67 0.75 0.31
C TYR A 70 -7.27 1.71 -0.81
N LYS A 71 -6.40 2.69 -0.52
CA LYS A 71 -5.96 3.65 -1.52
C LYS A 71 -5.14 3.00 -2.63
N SER A 72 -4.30 2.03 -2.30
CA SER A 72 -3.55 1.25 -3.29
C SER A 72 -4.46 0.47 -4.22
N VAL A 73 -5.52 -0.16 -3.70
CA VAL A 73 -6.49 -0.90 -4.52
C VAL A 73 -7.29 0.06 -5.40
N GLU A 74 -7.73 1.20 -4.87
CA GLU A 74 -8.43 2.24 -5.63
C GLU A 74 -7.57 2.76 -6.81
N LEU A 75 -6.29 3.04 -6.55
CA LEU A 75 -5.36 3.50 -7.58
C LEU A 75 -5.09 2.43 -8.64
N GLN A 76 -4.97 1.14 -8.25
CA GLN A 76 -4.84 0.05 -9.20
C GLN A 76 -6.08 -0.06 -10.10
N GLN A 77 -7.27 0.04 -9.51
CA GLN A 77 -8.51 0.03 -10.27
C GLN A 77 -8.59 1.20 -11.26
N GLN A 78 -8.15 2.40 -10.87
CA GLN A 78 -8.09 3.56 -11.78
C GLN A 78 -7.11 3.35 -12.93
N VAL A 79 -5.98 2.68 -12.70
CA VAL A 79 -5.03 2.32 -13.77
C VAL A 79 -5.69 1.35 -14.74
N ASP A 80 -6.38 0.32 -14.24
CA ASP A 80 -7.07 -0.66 -15.09
C ASP A 80 -8.24 -0.03 -15.87
N ASP A 81 -8.97 0.91 -15.27
CA ASP A 81 -10.03 1.67 -15.94
C ASP A 81 -9.47 2.54 -17.07
N LEU A 82 -8.33 3.19 -16.84
CA LEU A 82 -7.65 4.00 -17.85
C LEU A 82 -7.13 3.14 -18.99
N GLY A 83 -6.55 1.98 -18.68
CA GLY A 83 -6.13 0.97 -19.65
C GLY A 83 -7.23 0.57 -20.61
N ARG A 84 -8.36 0.12 -20.05
CA ARG A 84 -9.56 -0.23 -20.83
C ARG A 84 -10.06 0.92 -21.70
N THR A 85 -10.06 2.15 -21.17
CA THR A 85 -10.46 3.34 -21.94
C THR A 85 -9.51 3.57 -23.13
N PHE A 86 -8.21 3.34 -22.94
CA PHE A 86 -7.21 3.51 -23.98
C PHE A 86 -7.36 2.45 -25.08
N ASP A 87 -7.60 1.20 -24.72
CA ASP A 87 -7.88 0.11 -25.67
C ASP A 87 -9.12 0.38 -26.51
N GLU A 88 -10.21 0.84 -25.87
CA GLU A 88 -11.45 1.22 -26.54
C GLU A 88 -11.22 2.35 -27.54
N LEU A 89 -10.53 3.42 -27.13
CA LEU A 89 -10.24 4.57 -27.99
C LEU A 89 -9.32 4.20 -29.16
N SER A 90 -8.29 3.38 -28.93
CA SER A 90 -7.36 2.95 -29.98
C SER A 90 -8.06 2.05 -31.00
N SER A 91 -8.95 1.16 -30.52
CA SER A 91 -9.79 0.32 -31.38
C SER A 91 -10.81 1.15 -32.19
N GLU A 92 -11.39 2.18 -31.59
CA GLU A 92 -12.29 3.10 -32.26
C GLU A 92 -11.55 3.91 -33.33
N GLU A 93 -10.34 4.38 -33.04
CA GLU A 93 -9.49 5.10 -34.00
C GLU A 93 -9.23 4.25 -35.26
N ARG A 94 -8.82 2.98 -35.07
CA ARG A 94 -8.65 2.03 -36.19
C ARG A 94 -9.94 1.85 -36.99
N THR A 95 -11.08 1.73 -36.30
CA THR A 95 -12.38 1.62 -36.95
C THR A 95 -12.71 2.85 -37.80
N ILE A 96 -12.37 4.05 -37.31
CA ILE A 96 -12.55 5.31 -38.04
C ILE A 96 -11.62 5.34 -39.27
N PHE A 97 -10.36 4.94 -39.13
CA PHE A 97 -9.43 4.84 -40.27
C PHE A 97 -9.94 3.89 -41.34
N ASN A 98 -10.37 2.68 -40.96
CA ASN A 98 -10.90 1.70 -41.91
C ASN A 98 -12.13 2.23 -42.65
N LYS A 99 -13.03 2.94 -41.96
CA LYS A 99 -14.17 3.62 -42.60
C LYS A 99 -13.72 4.70 -43.60
N ALA A 100 -12.71 5.48 -43.25
CA ALA A 100 -12.17 6.52 -44.12
C ALA A 100 -11.49 5.93 -45.37
N ILE A 101 -10.68 4.88 -45.20
CA ILE A 101 -10.02 4.13 -46.27
C ILE A 101 -11.08 3.58 -47.25
N LEU A 102 -12.09 2.88 -46.72
CA LEU A 102 -13.19 2.34 -47.54
C LEU A 102 -13.94 3.44 -48.30
N SER A 103 -14.19 4.59 -47.66
CA SER A 103 -14.87 5.72 -48.30
C SER A 103 -14.02 6.32 -49.43
N LEU A 104 -12.71 6.44 -49.26
CA LEU A 104 -11.78 6.92 -50.30
C LEU A 104 -11.69 5.94 -51.46
N GLN A 105 -11.66 4.64 -51.18
CA GLN A 105 -11.63 3.58 -52.19
C GLN A 105 -12.94 3.54 -52.99
N ASN A 106 -14.09 3.66 -52.34
CA ASN A 106 -15.40 3.73 -52.99
C ASN A 106 -15.58 4.99 -53.86
N GLN A 107 -14.88 6.07 -53.53
CA GLN A 107 -14.81 7.29 -54.34
C GLN A 107 -13.76 7.22 -55.45
N GLU A 108 -13.10 6.07 -55.64
CA GLU A 108 -12.01 5.86 -56.60
C GLU A 108 -10.84 6.86 -56.43
N LYS A 109 -10.69 7.45 -55.23
CA LYS A 109 -9.60 8.38 -54.92
C LYS A 109 -8.28 7.67 -54.61
N ILE A 110 -8.38 6.43 -54.18
CA ILE A 110 -7.25 5.52 -53.93
C ILE A 110 -7.56 4.18 -54.61
N ASP A 111 -6.52 3.51 -55.10
CA ASP A 111 -6.61 2.13 -55.57
C ASP A 111 -6.54 1.16 -54.38
N ARG A 112 -6.76 -0.12 -54.66
CA ARG A 112 -6.75 -1.17 -53.65
C ARG A 112 -5.38 -1.33 -52.99
N ASP A 113 -4.30 -1.15 -53.74
CA ASP A 113 -2.94 -1.34 -53.22
C ASP A 113 -2.61 -0.25 -52.20
N LYS A 114 -2.93 1.02 -52.51
CA LYS A 114 -2.82 2.14 -51.56
C LYS A 114 -3.75 2.00 -50.37
N ALA A 115 -4.95 1.45 -50.55
CA ALA A 115 -5.84 1.18 -49.44
C ALA A 115 -5.23 0.19 -48.44
N MET A 116 -4.61 -0.89 -48.94
CA MET A 116 -3.90 -1.86 -48.11
C MET A 116 -2.69 -1.24 -47.40
N GLU A 117 -1.89 -0.43 -48.09
CA GLU A 117 -0.75 0.27 -47.45
C GLU A 117 -1.19 1.19 -46.29
N ILE A 118 -2.33 1.88 -46.43
CA ILE A 118 -2.86 2.75 -45.36
C ILE A 118 -3.47 1.92 -44.22
N GLU A 119 -4.08 0.77 -44.52
CA GLU A 119 -4.60 -0.16 -43.53
C GLU A 119 -3.46 -0.75 -42.68
N ASP A 120 -2.35 -1.13 -43.30
CA ASP A 120 -1.14 -1.59 -42.61
C ASP A 120 -0.60 -0.51 -41.64
N LEU A 121 -0.58 0.76 -42.07
CA LEU A 121 -0.18 1.88 -41.20
C LEU A 121 -1.14 2.11 -40.04
N ALA A 122 -2.46 1.90 -40.25
CA ALA A 122 -3.45 2.00 -39.19
C ALA A 122 -3.28 0.87 -38.16
N ASP A 123 -2.92 -0.33 -38.63
CA ASP A 123 -2.62 -1.49 -37.79
C ASP A 123 -1.33 -1.31 -36.98
N GLU A 124 -0.26 -0.82 -37.62
CA GLU A 124 0.99 -0.45 -36.93
C GLU A 124 0.73 0.62 -35.85
N ARG A 125 -0.13 1.59 -36.13
CA ARG A 125 -0.51 2.62 -35.17
C ARG A 125 -1.27 2.03 -33.98
N LEU A 126 -2.22 1.12 -34.20
CA LEU A 126 -2.92 0.44 -33.11
C LEU A 126 -1.92 -0.31 -32.22
N GLN A 127 -1.02 -1.09 -32.82
CA GLN A 127 -0.01 -1.85 -32.07
C GLN A 127 0.92 -0.94 -31.25
N ALA A 128 1.34 0.19 -31.82
CA ALA A 128 2.17 1.15 -31.11
C ALA A 128 1.44 1.80 -29.93
N LEU A 129 0.14 2.07 -30.08
CA LEU A 129 -0.72 2.60 -29.03
C LEU A 129 -0.92 1.58 -27.91
N GLU A 130 -1.24 0.32 -28.25
CA GLU A 130 -1.38 -0.78 -27.28
C GLU A 130 -0.08 -0.99 -26.47
N ALA A 131 1.07 -1.02 -27.14
CA ALA A 131 2.36 -1.16 -26.45
C ALA A 131 2.67 0.02 -25.53
N PHE A 132 2.36 1.24 -25.95
CA PHE A 132 2.53 2.44 -25.13
C PHE A 132 1.61 2.43 -23.91
N ALA A 133 0.36 1.99 -24.06
CA ALA A 133 -0.58 1.85 -22.96
C ALA A 133 -0.12 0.81 -21.94
N GLU A 134 0.33 -0.36 -22.41
CA GLU A 134 0.88 -1.41 -21.56
C GLU A 134 2.09 -0.93 -20.75
N GLU A 135 3.01 -0.21 -21.38
CA GLU A 135 4.17 0.38 -20.67
C GLU A 135 3.72 1.35 -19.58
N LEU A 136 2.79 2.24 -19.90
CA LEU A 136 2.28 3.25 -18.97
C LEU A 136 1.51 2.63 -17.79
N GLU A 137 0.69 1.61 -18.05
CA GLU A 137 0.02 0.83 -17.01
C GLU A 137 1.01 0.16 -16.08
N ASN A 138 2.03 -0.49 -16.63
CA ASN A 138 3.04 -1.18 -15.85
C ASN A 138 3.84 -0.19 -14.98
N GLU A 139 4.23 0.96 -15.53
CA GLU A 139 4.91 2.01 -14.77
C GLU A 139 4.02 2.54 -13.64
N ALA A 140 2.73 2.78 -13.91
CA ALA A 140 1.77 3.25 -12.92
C ALA A 140 1.55 2.21 -11.79
N ARG A 141 1.36 0.94 -12.14
CA ARG A 141 1.22 -0.17 -11.16
C ARG A 141 2.46 -0.30 -10.28
N GLU A 142 3.65 -0.21 -10.86
CA GLU A 142 4.91 -0.25 -10.11
C GLU A 142 5.07 0.97 -9.19
N LYS A 143 4.70 2.18 -9.63
CA LYS A 143 4.69 3.37 -8.76
C LYS A 143 3.76 3.20 -7.55
N VAL A 144 2.55 2.69 -7.77
CA VAL A 144 1.58 2.44 -6.68
C VAL A 144 2.14 1.41 -5.70
N LYS A 145 2.68 0.30 -6.21
CA LYS A 145 3.28 -0.76 -5.39
C LYS A 145 4.48 -0.27 -4.56
N ASN A 146 5.43 0.40 -5.20
CA ASN A 146 6.62 0.95 -4.53
C ASN A 146 6.24 1.98 -3.47
N LYS A 147 5.26 2.84 -3.76
CA LYS A 147 4.77 3.82 -2.79
C LYS A 147 4.11 3.13 -1.59
N ARG A 148 3.25 2.14 -1.83
CA ARG A 148 2.62 1.32 -0.78
C ARG A 148 3.68 0.69 0.13
N GLU A 149 4.68 0.03 -0.45
CA GLU A 149 5.77 -0.61 0.31
C GLU A 149 6.59 0.41 1.12
N SER A 150 6.88 1.58 0.56
CA SER A 150 7.59 2.65 1.28
C SER A 150 6.81 3.17 2.48
N LEU A 151 5.47 3.25 2.38
CA LEU A 151 4.61 3.70 3.47
C LEU A 151 4.53 2.63 4.57
N PHE A 152 4.47 1.34 4.21
CA PHE A 152 4.55 0.25 5.20
C PHE A 152 5.88 0.25 5.95
N LYS A 153 7.01 0.42 5.25
CA LYS A 153 8.33 0.52 5.90
C LYS A 153 8.48 1.74 6.82
N ALA A 154 7.78 2.84 6.52
CA ALA A 154 7.80 4.03 7.38
C ALA A 154 6.95 3.88 8.65
N MET A 155 6.09 2.85 8.72
CA MET A 155 5.26 2.54 9.88
C MET A 155 5.87 1.48 10.81
N GLU A 156 6.89 0.74 10.35
CA GLU A 156 7.68 -0.18 11.19
C GLU A 156 8.55 0.61 12.18
#